data_AF-A0AA96PIP0-F1
#
_entry.id   AF-A0AA96PIP0-F1
#
_cell.length_a   1.000
_cell.length_b   1.000
_cell.length_c   1.000
_cell.angle_alpha   90.00
_cell.angle_beta   90.00
_cell.angle_gamma   90.00
#
_symmetry.space_group_name_H-M   'P 1'
#
loop_
_entity.id
_entity.type
_entity.pdbx_description
1 polymer ?
#
loop_
_entity_poly.entity_id
_entity_poly.type
_entity_poly.pdbx_seq_one_letter_code
_entity_poly.pdbx_strand_id
1 'polypeptide(L)' 'MADDRPNQKGPNTKKKQKCKNCEGKGLLKKGEKVVKCQRCHGTGLR' A
#
# COMPACT_ATOMS: atom_id res chain seq x y z
N MET A 1 4.50 -33.25 27.11
CA MET A 1 3.32 -32.42 26.81
C MET A 1 3.65 -31.60 25.57
N ALA A 2 2.77 -31.61 24.56
CA ALA A 2 3.01 -31.03 23.24
C ALA A 2 3.05 -29.49 23.26
N ASP A 3 3.90 -28.94 22.39
CA ASP A 3 4.17 -27.54 22.08
C ASP A 3 2.90 -26.74 21.69
N ASP A 4 2.71 -25.55 22.28
CA ASP A 4 1.95 -24.48 21.65
C ASP A 4 2.57 -23.13 22.00
N ARG A 5 3.43 -22.64 21.10
CA ARG A 5 3.94 -21.26 21.12
C ARG A 5 3.03 -20.46 20.19
N PRO A 6 2.12 -19.61 20.69
CA PRO A 6 1.30 -18.80 19.81
C PRO A 6 2.19 -17.74 19.15
N ASN A 7 2.67 -18.04 17.95
CA ASN A 7 3.22 -17.06 17.02
C ASN A 7 2.08 -16.13 16.60
N GLN A 8 1.71 -15.19 17.48
CA GLN A 8 0.83 -14.07 17.18
C GLN A 8 1.59 -13.07 16.29
N LYS A 9 1.94 -13.52 15.08
CA LYS A 9 2.12 -12.60 13.95
C LYS A 9 0.71 -12.13 13.62
N GLY A 10 0.37 -10.96 14.15
CA GLY A 10 -0.91 -10.28 13.95
C GLY A 10 -1.35 -10.28 12.48
N PRO A 11 -2.64 -9.98 12.24
CA PRO A 11 -3.34 -10.33 11.01
C PRO A 11 -2.45 -10.01 9.82
N ASN A 12 -2.25 -11.04 9.00
CA ASN A 12 -1.63 -10.98 7.69
C ASN A 12 -2.47 -10.02 6.85
N THR A 13 -2.32 -8.73 7.16
CA THR A 13 -2.76 -7.62 6.34
C THR A 13 -1.92 -7.84 5.11
N LYS A 14 -2.53 -8.51 4.14
CA LYS A 14 -2.16 -8.48 2.74
C LYS A 14 -2.21 -6.99 2.40
N LYS A 15 -1.18 -6.25 2.83
CA LYS A 15 -1.08 -4.81 2.79
C LYS A 15 -1.14 -4.55 1.31
N LYS A 16 -2.32 -4.14 0.82
CA LYS A 16 -2.49 -3.63 -0.54
C LYS A 16 -1.25 -2.80 -0.79
N GLN A 17 -0.43 -3.22 -1.74
CA GLN A 17 0.90 -2.69 -1.85
C GLN A 17 0.70 -1.22 -2.18
N LYS A 18 1.26 -0.33 -1.34
CA LYS A 18 1.16 1.10 -1.65
C LYS A 18 1.70 1.29 -3.06
N CYS A 19 0.95 2.02 -3.87
CA CYS A 19 1.35 2.37 -5.22
C CYS A 19 2.75 2.98 -5.18
N LYS A 20 3.78 2.23 -5.62
CA LYS A 20 5.18 2.71 -5.57
C LYS A 20 5.40 4.02 -6.32
N ASN A 21 4.55 4.32 -7.30
CA ASN A 21 4.68 5.52 -8.14
C ASN A 21 4.10 6.77 -7.49
N CYS A 22 3.19 6.61 -6.53
CA CYS A 22 2.47 7.70 -5.89
C CYS A 22 2.48 7.60 -4.37
N GLU A 23 3.26 6.67 -3.83
CA GLU A 23 3.47 6.39 -2.41
C GLU A 23 2.22 6.21 -1.55
N GLY A 24 1.09 5.81 -2.13
CA GLY A 24 -0.17 5.75 -1.39
C GLY A 24 -1.07 6.98 -1.53
N LYS A 25 -0.59 8.06 -2.13
CA LYS A 25 -1.34 9.32 -2.25
C LYS A 25 -2.36 9.31 -3.39
N GLY A 26 -2.19 8.43 -4.37
CA GLY A 26 -3.05 8.35 -5.57
C GLY A 26 -2.84 9.51 -6.56
N LEU A 27 -2.19 10.59 -6.15
CA LEU A 27 -1.89 11.76 -6.96
C LEU A 27 -0.36 11.93 -7.06
N LEU A 28 0.14 12.21 -8.25
CA LEU A 28 1.51 12.63 -8.48
C LEU A 28 1.54 14.12 -8.73
N LYS A 29 2.44 14.84 -8.05
CA LYS A 29 2.82 16.19 -8.47
C LYS A 29 3.88 16.08 -9.56
N LYS A 30 3.60 16.63 -10.75
CA LYS A 30 4.61 16.88 -11.79
C LYS A 30 4.70 18.40 -11.98
N GLY A 31 5.71 19.00 -11.38
CA GLY A 31 5.84 20.46 -11.30
C GLY A 31 4.70 21.07 -10.49
N GLU A 32 4.03 22.08 -11.03
CA GLU A 32 2.87 22.74 -10.41
C GLU A 32 1.53 22.04 -10.67
N LYS A 33 1.49 21.06 -11.58
CA LYS A 33 0.26 20.29 -11.86
C LYS A 33 0.20 19.01 -11.04
N VAL A 34 -0.92 18.84 -10.33
CA VAL A 34 -1.28 17.59 -9.67
C VAL A 34 -2.03 16.73 -10.67
N VAL A 35 -1.49 15.56 -10.99
CA VAL A 35 -2.11 14.59 -11.90
C VAL A 35 -2.45 13.31 -11.16
N LYS A 36 -3.53 12.64 -11.55
CA LYS A 36 -3.86 11.32 -11.01
C LYS A 36 -2.74 10.34 -11.36
N CYS A 37 -2.36 9.51 -10.39
CA CYS A 37 -1.36 8.49 -10.63
C CYS A 37 -1.86 7.52 -11.68
N GLN A 38 -1.23 7.51 -12.85
CA GLN A 38 -1.67 6.63 -13.94
C GLN A 38 -1.50 5.14 -13.64
N ARG A 39 -0.72 4.76 -12.61
CA ARG A 39 -0.53 3.34 -12.25
C ARG A 39 -1.60 2.78 -11.30
N CYS A 40 -2.25 3.63 -10.51
CA CYS A 40 -3.32 3.22 -9.59
C CYS A 40 -4.61 4.02 -9.80
N HIS A 41 -4.65 4.87 -10.83
CA HIS A 41 -5.78 5.72 -11.21
C HIS A 41 -6.33 6.62 -10.08
N GLY A 42 -5.53 6.94 -9.06
CA GLY A 42 -6.00 7.73 -7.91
C GLY A 42 -6.26 6.92 -6.64
N THR A 43 -6.24 5.59 -6.69
CA THR A 43 -6.54 4.77 -5.50
C THR A 43 -5.40 4.70 -4.48
N GLY A 44 -4.18 5.08 -4.86
CA GLY A 44 -3.01 5.00 -3.99
C GLY A 44 -2.55 3.55 -3.69
N LEU A 45 -3.25 2.55 -4.19
CA LEU A 45 -3.04 1.15 -3.87
C LEU A 45 -2.82 0.36 -5.16
N ARG A 46 -2.01 -0.69 -5.07
CA ARG A 46 -1.69 -1.61 -6.14
C ARG A 46 -2.06 -3.03 -5.75
#